data_AF-A0A1I6MCJ1-F1
#
_entry.id   AF-A0A1I6MCJ1-F1
#
_cell.length_a   1.000
_cell.length_b   1.000
_cell.length_c   1.000
_cell.angle_alpha   90.00
_cell.angle_beta   90.00
_cell.angle_gamma   90.00
#
_symmetry.space_group_name_H-M   'P 1'
#
loop_
_entity.id
_entity.type
_entity.pdbx_description
1 polymer ?
#
loop_
_entity_poly.entity_id
_entity_poly.type
_entity_poly.pdbx_seq_one_letter_code
_entity_poly.pdbx_strand_id
1 'polypeptide(L)'
;MGDVPSGDVTHAEQRELDALRARAYGPDADISADPVAVARLMELEERVRVARLDALPQPTAASSPGDDSVASEATAGAVSVLVLESAPPGSSRTPRWHTGLIAVTAVVAVLMGGAAWSENRAGPQQTAALHAKTAAVASERRAAGYEVGYELYMDGLRDEVLALPGGEVVADTMIHDQLKPYGILYGRTVGAGPTVDHKFCMIIADLPVSSITCIPVENAYANPVSVMLPAWYSDADSDLFTGLGELVTYTLMPGGSVVAEPSDSTDAAVATTAYGEPTASPPPGWQ
;
A
#
# COMPACT_ATOMS: atom_id res chain seq x y z
N MET A 1 -14.65 -12.32 37.76
CA MET A 1 -13.92 -12.76 36.55
C MET A 1 -14.80 -12.43 35.37
N GLY A 2 -14.57 -11.26 34.78
CA GLY A 2 -15.23 -10.89 33.52
C GLY A 2 -14.35 -11.39 32.38
N ASP A 3 -14.95 -12.05 31.40
CA ASP A 3 -14.31 -12.32 30.12
C ASP A 3 -13.84 -10.98 29.55
N VAL A 4 -12.51 -10.80 29.46
CA VAL A 4 -11.95 -9.71 28.68
C VAL A 4 -12.11 -10.16 27.23
N PRO A 5 -12.89 -9.46 26.39
CA PRO A 5 -13.00 -9.80 24.99
C PRO A 5 -11.61 -9.67 24.37
N SER A 6 -10.98 -10.80 24.05
CA SER A 6 -9.83 -10.85 23.15
C SER A 6 -10.22 -10.06 21.90
N GLY A 7 -9.34 -9.16 21.45
CA GLY A 7 -9.57 -8.19 20.37
C GLY A 7 -9.83 -8.77 18.98
N ASP A 8 -10.31 -10.01 18.91
CA ASP A 8 -10.69 -10.71 17.70
C ASP A 8 -12.02 -10.16 17.19
N VAL A 9 -12.03 -9.74 15.93
CA VAL A 9 -13.26 -9.32 15.23
C VAL A 9 -14.22 -10.50 15.19
N THR A 10 -15.42 -10.31 15.74
CA THR A 10 -16.41 -11.38 15.81
C THR A 10 -16.99 -11.70 14.41
N HIS A 11 -17.49 -12.93 14.20
CA HIS A 11 -18.17 -13.27 12.94
C HIS A 11 -19.37 -12.37 12.62
N ALA A 12 -20.02 -11.78 13.63
CA ALA A 12 -21.12 -10.84 13.40
C ALA A 12 -20.59 -9.53 12.82
N GLU A 13 -19.50 -9.01 13.36
CA GLU A 13 -18.84 -7.79 12.89
C GLU A 13 -18.22 -7.97 11.51
N GLN A 14 -17.69 -9.15 11.20
CA GLN A 14 -17.21 -9.44 9.85
C GLN A 14 -18.35 -9.37 8.81
N ARG A 15 -19.53 -9.93 9.13
CA ARG A 15 -20.71 -9.82 8.24
C ARG A 15 -21.22 -8.39 8.11
N GLU A 16 -21.18 -7.62 9.19
CA GLU A 16 -21.53 -6.19 9.18
C GLU A 16 -20.56 -5.41 8.27
N LEU A 17 -19.25 -5.64 8.43
CA LEU A 17 -18.21 -5.03 7.60
C LEU A 17 -18.38 -5.37 6.12
N ASP A 18 -18.62 -6.65 5.78
CA ASP A 18 -18.82 -7.08 4.39
C ASP A 18 -20.04 -6.39 3.76
N ALA A 19 -21.14 -6.24 4.52
CA ALA A 19 -22.33 -5.52 4.06
C ALA A 19 -22.07 -4.02 3.84
N LEU A 20 -21.34 -3.37 4.75
CA LEU A 20 -20.96 -1.96 4.62
C LEU A 20 -20.01 -1.74 3.43
N ARG A 21 -19.03 -2.62 3.22
CA ARG A 21 -18.13 -2.58 2.05
C ARG A 21 -18.88 -2.75 0.73
N ALA A 22 -19.88 -3.62 0.68
CA ALA A 22 -20.72 -3.76 -0.51
C ALA A 22 -21.48 -2.46 -0.84
N ARG A 23 -21.94 -1.73 0.18
CA ARG A 23 -22.57 -0.41 0.00
C ARG A 23 -21.59 0.70 -0.34
N ALA A 24 -20.33 0.58 0.07
CA ALA A 24 -19.30 1.59 -0.17
C ALA A 24 -18.60 1.44 -1.52
N TYR A 25 -18.31 0.20 -1.92
CA TYR A 25 -17.44 -0.13 -3.05
C TYR A 25 -18.13 -1.03 -4.08
N GLY A 26 -19.41 -1.35 -3.91
CA GLY A 26 -20.18 -2.18 -4.84
C GLY A 26 -20.71 -1.41 -6.06
N PRO A 27 -21.31 -2.11 -7.03
CA PRO A 27 -21.87 -1.50 -8.24
C PRO A 27 -23.02 -0.53 -7.95
N ASP A 28 -23.74 -0.76 -6.84
CA ASP A 28 -24.85 0.06 -6.37
C ASP A 28 -24.42 0.85 -5.10
N ALA A 29 -23.23 1.44 -5.11
CA ALA A 29 -22.68 2.12 -3.94
C ALA A 29 -23.56 3.31 -3.50
N ASP A 30 -24.13 3.22 -2.29
CA ASP A 30 -25.07 4.19 -1.73
C ASP A 30 -24.66 4.71 -0.34
N ILE A 31 -23.53 4.26 0.20
CA ILE A 31 -23.13 4.54 1.60
C ILE A 31 -22.95 6.04 1.89
N SER A 32 -22.64 6.85 0.88
CA SER A 32 -22.39 8.28 1.03
C SER A 32 -23.62 9.07 1.48
N ALA A 33 -24.83 8.53 1.27
CA ALA A 33 -26.08 9.11 1.78
C ALA A 33 -26.33 8.81 3.27
N ASP A 34 -25.50 7.98 3.91
CA ASP A 34 -25.64 7.54 5.30
C ASP A 34 -24.33 7.75 6.10
N PRO A 35 -24.15 8.94 6.71
CA PRO A 35 -22.91 9.28 7.42
C PRO A 35 -22.65 8.38 8.64
N VAL A 36 -23.70 7.79 9.24
CA VAL A 36 -23.57 6.86 10.36
C VAL A 36 -22.98 5.54 9.88
N ALA A 37 -23.43 5.03 8.72
CA ALA A 37 -22.86 3.84 8.11
C ALA A 37 -21.39 4.03 7.72
N VAL A 38 -21.00 5.22 7.24
CA VAL A 38 -19.59 5.55 6.94
C VAL A 38 -18.73 5.50 8.21
N ALA A 39 -19.17 6.15 9.29
CA ALA A 39 -18.44 6.12 10.56
C ALA A 39 -18.28 4.68 11.10
N ARG A 40 -19.34 3.88 10.98
CA ARG A 40 -19.32 2.47 11.40
C ARG A 40 -18.40 1.61 10.54
N LEU A 41 -18.34 1.86 9.23
CA LEU A 41 -17.40 1.19 8.32
C LEU A 41 -15.95 1.49 8.73
N MET A 42 -15.61 2.76 8.94
CA MET A 42 -14.27 3.17 9.36
C MET A 42 -13.84 2.50 10.67
N GLU A 43 -14.73 2.45 11.66
CA GLU A 43 -14.48 1.80 12.95
C GLU A 43 -14.15 0.30 12.79
N LEU A 44 -14.93 -0.41 11.96
CA LEU A 44 -14.73 -1.84 11.73
C LEU A 44 -13.47 -2.14 10.91
N GLU A 45 -13.16 -1.33 9.89
CA GLU A 45 -11.94 -1.46 9.10
C GLU A 45 -10.68 -1.23 9.95
N GLU A 46 -10.73 -0.24 10.84
CA GLU A 46 -9.67 0.05 11.78
C GLU A 46 -9.41 -1.13 12.74
N ARG A 47 -10.48 -1.73 13.28
CA ARG A 47 -10.33 -2.90 14.16
C ARG A 47 -9.75 -4.12 13.44
N VAL A 48 -10.16 -4.36 12.19
CA VAL A 48 -9.55 -5.42 11.36
C VAL A 48 -8.07 -5.11 11.08
N ARG A 49 -7.72 -3.84 10.84
CA ARG A 49 -6.33 -3.42 10.63
C ARG A 49 -5.46 -3.68 11.85
N VAL A 50 -5.92 -3.32 13.04
CA VAL A 50 -5.22 -3.58 14.32
C VAL A 50 -5.09 -5.08 14.56
N ALA A 51 -6.18 -5.85 14.44
CA ALA A 51 -6.15 -7.30 14.63
C ALA A 51 -5.19 -8.01 13.65
N ARG A 52 -5.08 -7.52 12.41
CA ARG A 52 -4.10 -8.03 11.45
C ARG A 52 -2.66 -7.75 11.90
N LEU A 53 -2.38 -6.56 12.43
CA LEU A 53 -1.04 -6.20 12.91
C LEU A 53 -0.65 -7.06 14.12
N ASP A 54 -1.58 -7.31 15.04
CA ASP A 54 -1.35 -8.17 16.21
C ASP A 54 -1.15 -9.65 15.83
N ALA A 55 -1.77 -10.09 14.74
CA ALA A 55 -1.65 -11.46 14.23
C ALA A 55 -0.37 -11.72 13.41
N LEU A 56 0.35 -10.67 12.99
CA LEU A 56 1.63 -10.86 12.31
C LEU A 56 2.61 -11.53 13.29
N PRO A 57 3.36 -12.56 12.85
CA PRO A 57 4.38 -13.15 13.69
C PRO A 57 5.35 -12.04 14.10
N GLN A 58 5.41 -11.74 15.40
CA GLN A 58 6.44 -10.83 15.89
C GLN A 58 7.77 -11.40 15.41
N PRO A 59 8.61 -10.59 14.73
CA PRO A 59 9.92 -11.06 14.28
C PRO A 59 10.61 -11.60 15.52
N THR A 60 10.77 -12.93 15.57
CA THR A 60 11.49 -13.58 16.66
C THR A 60 12.86 -12.96 16.62
N ALA A 61 13.18 -12.15 17.63
CA ALA A 61 14.45 -11.45 17.72
C ALA A 61 15.54 -12.47 17.45
N ALA A 62 16.14 -12.40 16.25
CA ALA A 62 17.35 -13.14 15.96
C ALA A 62 18.31 -12.70 17.05
N SER A 63 18.69 -13.63 17.92
CA SER A 63 19.55 -13.34 19.06
C SER A 63 20.87 -12.79 18.53
N SER A 64 20.98 -11.47 18.50
CA SER A 64 22.22 -10.78 18.21
C SER A 64 23.11 -10.99 19.45
N PRO A 65 24.25 -11.68 19.34
CA PRO A 65 25.11 -11.92 20.48
C PRO A 65 25.88 -10.64 20.80
N GLY A 66 25.50 -9.99 21.90
CA GLY A 66 26.35 -9.08 22.67
C GLY A 66 26.52 -7.70 22.08
N ASP A 67 25.86 -6.71 22.69
CA ASP A 67 26.54 -5.46 22.97
C ASP A 67 26.00 -4.83 24.25
N ASP A 68 26.91 -4.29 25.04
CA ASP A 68 26.72 -3.91 26.43
C ASP A 68 25.77 -2.71 26.59
N SER A 69 24.75 -2.93 27.42
CA SER A 69 23.69 -1.99 27.73
C SER A 69 24.16 -0.90 28.72
N VAL A 70 24.31 0.33 28.24
CA VAL A 70 24.33 1.53 29.09
C VAL A 70 22.91 2.04 29.31
N ALA A 71 22.51 2.07 30.58
CA ALA A 71 21.20 2.49 31.06
C ALA A 71 20.94 3.98 30.78
N SER A 72 19.77 4.27 30.20
CA SER A 72 19.19 5.61 30.19
C SER A 72 17.75 5.51 30.72
N GLU A 73 17.56 5.96 31.96
CA GLU A 73 16.26 6.14 32.59
C GLU A 73 15.56 7.35 31.95
N ALA A 74 14.42 7.11 31.31
CA ALA A 74 13.50 8.15 30.86
C ALA A 74 12.15 7.99 31.56
N THR A 75 11.86 8.97 32.40
CA THR A 75 10.70 9.14 33.27
C THR A 75 9.39 9.21 32.48
N ALA A 76 8.43 8.35 32.86
CA ALA A 76 7.08 8.32 32.32
C ALA A 76 6.24 9.54 32.77
N GLY A 77 5.81 10.36 31.81
CA GLY A 77 4.78 11.37 32.00
C GLY A 77 3.40 10.80 31.66
N ALA A 78 2.55 10.63 32.67
CA ALA A 78 1.17 10.20 32.50
C ALA A 78 0.31 11.36 31.95
N VAL A 79 -0.34 11.15 30.81
CA VAL A 79 -1.34 12.08 30.25
C VAL A 79 -2.73 11.49 30.44
N SER A 80 -3.53 12.17 31.27
CA SER A 80 -4.95 11.88 31.49
C SER A 80 -5.79 12.34 30.30
N VAL A 81 -6.51 11.41 29.68
CA VAL A 81 -7.53 11.71 28.65
C VAL A 81 -8.90 11.79 29.34
N LEU A 82 -9.58 12.92 29.19
CA LEU A 82 -10.96 13.14 29.62
C LEU A 82 -11.92 12.53 28.59
N VAL A 83 -12.66 11.52 29.02
CA VAL A 83 -13.76 10.89 28.27
C VAL A 83 -14.99 11.79 28.35
N LEU A 84 -15.46 12.29 27.20
CA LEU A 84 -16.74 13.00 27.09
C LEU A 84 -17.86 11.99 26.84
N GLU A 85 -18.66 11.74 27.86
CA GLU A 85 -19.85 10.90 27.81
C GLU A 85 -20.96 11.57 26.98
N SER A 86 -21.38 10.93 25.88
CA SER A 86 -22.47 11.39 25.01
C SER A 86 -23.71 10.51 25.18
N ALA A 87 -24.83 11.16 25.47
CA ALA A 87 -26.14 10.58 25.74
C ALA A 87 -26.84 9.98 24.48
N PRO A 88 -27.76 9.01 24.64
CA PRO A 88 -28.40 8.32 23.52
C PRO A 88 -29.69 9.01 23.02
N PRO A 89 -29.97 9.02 21.71
CA PRO A 89 -31.31 9.26 21.22
C PRO A 89 -32.01 7.97 20.72
N GLY A 90 -33.17 7.70 21.31
CA GLY A 90 -34.41 7.40 20.57
C GLY A 90 -34.53 6.09 19.80
N SER A 91 -35.08 5.06 20.45
CA SER A 91 -35.65 3.88 19.79
C SER A 91 -36.88 4.26 18.94
N SER A 92 -36.88 3.94 17.65
CA SER A 92 -38.10 3.90 16.83
C SER A 92 -38.30 2.53 16.17
N ARG A 93 -39.58 2.19 16.02
CA ARG A 93 -40.12 0.84 15.88
C ARG A 93 -40.15 0.36 14.41
N THR A 94 -40.02 -0.97 14.28
CA THR A 94 -40.35 -1.92 13.20
C THR A 94 -41.23 -1.45 12.03
N PRO A 95 -41.14 -2.11 10.86
CA PRO A 95 -42.13 -3.17 10.60
C PRO A 95 -41.57 -4.45 9.93
N ARG A 96 -42.23 -5.55 10.32
CA ARG A 96 -42.14 -6.90 9.75
C ARG A 96 -42.68 -6.92 8.32
N TRP A 97 -41.91 -7.43 7.37
CA TRP A 97 -42.46 -7.85 6.08
C TRP A 97 -41.82 -9.15 5.58
N HIS A 98 -42.68 -10.17 5.52
CA HIS A 98 -42.64 -11.31 4.61
C HIS A 98 -41.74 -12.51 4.91
N THR A 99 -42.20 -13.26 5.92
CA THR A 99 -42.47 -14.70 5.74
C THR A 99 -43.26 -14.96 4.46
N GLY A 100 -42.73 -15.76 3.54
CA GLY A 100 -43.53 -16.32 2.46
C GLY A 100 -42.73 -16.78 1.25
N LEU A 101 -42.05 -17.93 1.34
CA LEU A 101 -41.91 -18.92 0.24
C LEU A 101 -41.12 -20.16 0.70
N ILE A 102 -41.67 -20.89 1.67
CA ILE A 102 -41.32 -22.30 1.94
C ILE A 102 -42.51 -23.12 1.47
N ALA A 103 -42.54 -23.54 0.20
CA ALA A 103 -43.48 -24.55 -0.30
C ALA A 103 -43.16 -25.05 -1.72
N VAL A 104 -41.90 -25.36 -2.07
CA VAL A 104 -41.60 -26.06 -3.36
C VAL A 104 -40.54 -27.18 -3.23
N THR A 105 -39.78 -27.27 -2.13
CA THR A 105 -38.60 -28.15 -2.03
C THR A 105 -38.87 -29.63 -1.71
N ALA A 106 -40.11 -30.07 -1.47
CA ALA A 106 -40.38 -31.43 -0.99
C ALA A 106 -40.42 -32.53 -2.07
N VAL A 107 -40.58 -32.20 -3.36
CA VAL A 107 -40.79 -33.22 -4.40
C VAL A 107 -39.52 -33.63 -5.14
N VAL A 108 -38.47 -32.78 -5.15
CA VAL A 108 -37.18 -33.12 -5.81
C VAL A 108 -36.29 -34.04 -4.95
N ALA A 109 -36.50 -34.07 -3.63
CA ALA A 109 -35.65 -34.85 -2.71
C ALA A 109 -35.82 -36.38 -2.85
N VAL A 110 -36.96 -36.87 -3.36
CA VAL A 110 -37.25 -38.31 -3.39
C VAL A 110 -36.72 -38.99 -4.66
N LEU A 111 -36.52 -38.26 -5.76
CA LEU A 111 -36.03 -38.85 -7.01
C LEU A 111 -34.49 -38.94 -7.10
N MET A 112 -33.73 -38.28 -6.22
CA MET A 112 -32.27 -38.43 -6.15
C MET A 112 -31.78 -39.55 -5.19
N GLY A 113 -32.68 -40.27 -4.51
CA GLY A 113 -32.31 -41.29 -3.53
C GLY A 113 -31.88 -42.67 -4.09
N GLY A 114 -31.90 -42.87 -5.41
CA GLY A 114 -31.81 -44.21 -6.02
C GLY A 114 -30.44 -44.70 -6.50
N ALA A 115 -29.38 -43.87 -6.49
CA ALA A 115 -28.10 -44.22 -7.13
C ALA A 115 -26.90 -44.32 -6.17
N ALA A 116 -27.13 -44.44 -4.85
CA ALA A 116 -26.06 -44.33 -3.85
C ALA A 116 -25.39 -45.66 -3.43
N TRP A 117 -25.70 -46.79 -4.05
CA TRP A 117 -25.26 -48.11 -3.55
C TRP A 117 -24.36 -48.91 -4.51
N SER A 118 -23.74 -48.25 -5.49
CA SER A 118 -22.82 -48.92 -6.40
C SER A 118 -21.72 -47.97 -6.86
N GLU A 119 -20.77 -47.65 -5.97
CA GLU A 119 -19.35 -47.33 -6.29
C GLU A 119 -18.72 -46.62 -5.08
N ASN A 120 -18.16 -47.39 -4.15
CA ASN A 120 -17.24 -46.83 -3.16
C ASN A 120 -16.09 -47.80 -2.87
N ARG A 121 -15.39 -48.18 -3.95
CA ARG A 121 -14.02 -48.69 -3.89
C ARG A 121 -13.06 -47.77 -4.65
N ALA A 122 -13.33 -46.46 -4.65
CA ALA A 122 -12.29 -45.48 -4.91
C ALA A 122 -11.32 -45.56 -3.72
N GLY A 123 -10.24 -46.32 -3.89
CA GLY A 123 -9.23 -46.48 -2.85
C GLY A 123 -8.66 -45.12 -2.43
N PRO A 124 -8.11 -45.01 -1.20
CA PRO A 124 -7.57 -43.76 -0.64
C PRO A 124 -6.51 -43.06 -1.50
N GLN A 125 -6.01 -43.72 -2.55
CA GLN A 125 -5.08 -43.13 -3.52
C GLN A 125 -5.77 -42.20 -4.54
N GLN A 126 -7.04 -42.43 -4.92
CA GLN A 126 -7.73 -41.56 -5.87
C GLN A 126 -8.15 -40.23 -5.24
N THR A 127 -8.55 -40.25 -3.97
CA THR A 127 -8.86 -39.02 -3.21
C THR A 127 -7.60 -38.19 -2.98
N ALA A 128 -6.47 -38.81 -2.63
CA ALA A 128 -5.20 -38.11 -2.49
C ALA A 128 -4.73 -37.44 -3.80
N ALA A 129 -4.86 -38.14 -4.94
CA ALA A 129 -4.49 -37.58 -6.24
C ALA A 129 -5.41 -36.42 -6.68
N LEU A 130 -6.71 -36.52 -6.38
CA LEU A 130 -7.66 -35.43 -6.64
C LEU A 130 -7.36 -34.20 -5.77
N HIS A 131 -7.12 -34.40 -4.47
CA HIS A 131 -6.76 -33.33 -3.54
C HIS A 131 -5.45 -32.65 -3.93
N ALA A 132 -4.43 -33.41 -4.35
CA ALA A 132 -3.17 -32.86 -4.85
C ALA A 132 -3.36 -32.00 -6.10
N LYS A 133 -4.19 -32.42 -7.05
CA LYS A 133 -4.51 -31.62 -8.25
C LYS A 133 -5.27 -30.33 -7.90
N THR A 134 -6.25 -30.40 -7.00
CA THR A 134 -6.97 -29.18 -6.56
C THR A 134 -6.06 -28.22 -5.79
N ALA A 135 -5.12 -28.73 -4.99
CA ALA A 135 -4.14 -27.91 -4.29
C ALA A 135 -3.19 -27.19 -5.26
N ALA A 136 -2.71 -27.88 -6.31
CA ALA A 136 -1.84 -27.30 -7.33
C ALA A 136 -2.54 -26.18 -8.14
N VAL A 137 -3.79 -26.40 -8.57
CA VAL A 137 -4.57 -25.35 -9.27
C VAL A 137 -4.87 -24.16 -8.35
N ALA A 138 -5.10 -24.40 -7.05
CA ALA A 138 -5.33 -23.34 -6.08
C ALA A 138 -4.05 -22.57 -5.72
N SER A 139 -2.86 -23.18 -5.79
CA SER A 139 -1.59 -22.46 -5.64
C SER A 139 -1.29 -21.61 -6.88
N GLU A 140 -1.56 -22.13 -8.07
CA GLU A 140 -1.33 -21.42 -9.34
C GLU A 140 -2.26 -20.21 -9.48
N ARG A 141 -3.54 -20.33 -9.11
CA ARG A 141 -4.46 -19.17 -9.05
C ARG A 141 -4.05 -18.13 -8.01
N ARG A 142 -3.44 -18.54 -6.89
CA ARG A 142 -2.91 -17.58 -5.90
C ARG A 142 -1.66 -16.87 -6.40
N ALA A 143 -0.76 -17.58 -7.09
CA ALA A 143 0.41 -16.98 -7.72
C ALA A 143 -0.01 -15.97 -8.80
N ALA A 144 -0.94 -16.35 -9.68
CA ALA A 144 -1.48 -15.46 -10.71
C ALA A 144 -2.20 -14.24 -10.10
N GLY A 145 -2.94 -14.41 -8.99
CA GLY A 145 -3.59 -13.30 -8.30
C GLY A 145 -2.61 -12.34 -7.63
N TYR A 146 -1.48 -12.85 -7.14
CA TYR A 146 -0.43 -12.02 -6.52
C TYR A 146 0.34 -11.19 -7.55
N GLU A 147 0.63 -11.78 -8.72
CA GLU A 147 1.33 -11.11 -9.82
C GLU A 147 0.48 -9.98 -10.42
N VAL A 148 -0.81 -10.23 -10.67
CA VAL A 148 -1.76 -9.18 -11.14
C VAL A 148 -1.91 -8.05 -10.11
N GLY A 149 -1.90 -8.38 -8.81
CA GLY A 149 -1.96 -7.37 -7.75
C GLY A 149 -0.71 -6.49 -7.70
N TYR A 150 0.48 -7.07 -7.90
CA TYR A 150 1.74 -6.32 -7.91
C TYR A 150 1.87 -5.44 -9.15
N GLU A 151 1.50 -5.92 -10.34
CA GLU A 151 1.52 -5.10 -11.56
C GLU A 151 0.57 -3.91 -11.45
N LEU A 152 -0.67 -4.13 -11.00
CA LEU A 152 -1.63 -3.04 -10.76
C LEU A 152 -1.12 -2.01 -9.73
N TYR A 153 -0.44 -2.49 -8.68
CA TYR A 153 0.19 -1.62 -7.70
C TYR A 153 1.33 -0.78 -8.30
N MET A 154 2.19 -1.41 -9.12
CA MET A 154 3.28 -0.70 -9.80
C MET A 154 2.77 0.28 -10.85
N ASP A 155 1.70 -0.06 -11.57
CA ASP A 155 1.02 0.86 -12.51
C ASP A 155 0.44 2.07 -11.78
N GLY A 156 -0.22 1.86 -10.63
CA GLY A 156 -0.70 2.96 -9.81
C GLY A 156 0.43 3.90 -9.34
N LEU A 157 1.58 3.34 -8.95
CA LEU A 157 2.76 4.13 -8.58
C LEU A 157 3.37 4.89 -9.76
N ARG A 158 3.36 4.32 -10.97
CA ARG A 158 3.82 5.00 -12.19
C ARG A 158 2.95 6.21 -12.48
N ASP A 159 1.64 6.02 -12.45
CA ASP A 159 0.66 7.10 -12.67
C ASP A 159 0.82 8.19 -11.60
N GLU A 160 1.02 7.81 -10.34
CA GLU A 160 1.28 8.75 -9.25
C GLU A 160 2.55 9.56 -9.51
N VAL A 161 3.67 8.91 -9.88
CA VAL A 161 4.94 9.60 -10.18
C VAL A 161 4.82 10.56 -11.37
N LEU A 162 4.09 10.18 -12.42
CA LEU A 162 3.93 11.00 -13.61
C LEU A 162 2.93 12.14 -13.43
N ALA A 163 1.98 12.01 -12.49
CA ALA A 163 0.99 13.04 -12.17
C ALA A 163 1.52 14.14 -11.22
N LEU A 164 2.75 14.02 -10.72
CA LEU A 164 3.35 15.01 -9.82
C LEU A 164 3.61 16.34 -10.52
N PRO A 165 3.51 17.48 -9.80
CA PRO A 165 3.84 18.79 -10.35
C PRO A 165 5.29 18.86 -10.88
N GLY A 166 5.44 19.17 -12.16
CA GLY A 166 6.70 19.16 -12.90
C GLY A 166 6.95 17.86 -13.68
N GLY A 167 6.30 16.76 -13.28
CA GLY A 167 6.35 15.46 -13.95
C GLY A 167 5.73 15.47 -15.34
N GLU A 168 4.79 16.39 -15.60
CA GLU A 168 4.12 16.54 -16.91
C GLU A 168 5.11 16.79 -18.05
N VAL A 169 6.26 17.42 -17.77
CA VAL A 169 7.28 17.72 -18.78
C VAL A 169 7.94 16.46 -19.34
N VAL A 170 8.05 15.41 -18.52
CA VAL A 170 8.63 14.12 -18.92
C VAL A 170 7.58 13.05 -19.17
N ALA A 171 6.37 13.17 -18.61
CA ALA A 171 5.30 12.19 -18.76
C ALA A 171 4.99 11.84 -20.22
N ASP A 172 4.91 12.84 -21.11
CA ASP A 172 4.63 12.63 -22.54
C ASP A 172 5.75 11.90 -23.29
N THR A 173 6.98 11.94 -22.76
CA THR A 173 8.14 11.29 -23.39
C THR A 173 8.55 10.00 -22.68
N MET A 174 8.05 9.74 -21.48
CA MET A 174 8.42 8.57 -20.68
C MET A 174 7.81 7.31 -21.29
N ILE A 175 8.59 6.24 -21.38
CA ILE A 175 8.09 4.93 -21.75
C ILE A 175 7.46 4.31 -20.50
N HIS A 176 6.14 4.47 -20.36
CA HIS A 176 5.38 4.19 -19.13
C HIS A 176 5.63 2.79 -18.55
N ASP A 177 5.60 1.75 -19.39
CA ASP A 177 5.83 0.35 -18.99
C ASP A 177 7.26 0.08 -18.51
N GLN A 178 8.21 0.95 -18.86
CA GLN A 178 9.62 0.87 -18.47
C GLN A 178 9.98 1.82 -17.32
N LEU A 179 9.05 2.66 -16.87
CA LEU A 179 9.22 3.44 -15.64
C LEU A 179 9.24 2.50 -14.45
N LYS A 180 10.32 2.54 -13.67
CA LYS A 180 10.45 1.79 -12.42
C LYS A 180 10.19 2.73 -11.25
N PRO A 181 9.03 2.59 -10.56
CA PRO A 181 8.83 3.30 -9.31
C PRO A 181 9.68 2.64 -8.20
N TYR A 182 10.40 3.46 -7.45
CA TYR A 182 11.18 3.05 -6.28
C TYR A 182 10.40 3.26 -4.97
N GLY A 183 9.20 3.84 -5.05
CA GLY A 183 8.37 4.15 -3.89
C GLY A 183 8.85 5.42 -3.17
N ILE A 184 8.71 5.44 -1.84
CA ILE A 184 9.07 6.58 -1.00
C ILE A 184 10.49 6.38 -0.44
N LEU A 185 11.45 7.20 -0.88
CA LEU A 185 12.81 7.25 -0.36
C LEU A 185 13.01 8.58 0.39
N TYR A 186 13.34 8.51 1.69
CA TYR A 186 13.52 9.70 2.55
C TYR A 186 12.36 10.71 2.47
N GLY A 187 11.12 10.19 2.50
CA GLY A 187 9.89 10.97 2.41
C GLY A 187 9.44 11.32 0.99
N ARG A 188 10.29 11.11 -0.03
CA ARG A 188 10.02 11.54 -1.42
C ARG A 188 9.65 10.38 -2.32
N THR A 189 8.66 10.56 -3.19
CA THR A 189 8.37 9.58 -4.24
C THR A 189 9.46 9.62 -5.31
N VAL A 190 10.06 8.48 -5.61
CA VAL A 190 11.15 8.37 -6.59
C VAL A 190 10.79 7.36 -7.67
N GLY A 191 11.05 7.73 -8.93
CA GLY A 191 10.92 6.84 -10.08
C GLY A 191 12.05 7.09 -11.08
N ALA A 192 12.41 6.08 -11.86
CA ALA A 192 13.34 6.27 -12.97
C ALA A 192 13.03 5.36 -14.15
N GLY A 193 13.26 5.86 -15.36
CA GLY A 193 12.93 5.12 -16.58
C GLY A 193 13.44 5.78 -17.87
N PRO A 194 13.42 5.05 -18.98
CA PRO A 194 13.78 5.57 -20.29
C PRO A 194 12.66 6.39 -20.93
N THR A 195 13.06 7.31 -21.80
CA THR A 195 12.16 8.12 -22.63
C THR A 195 12.29 7.75 -24.10
N VAL A 196 11.28 8.11 -24.90
CA VAL A 196 11.25 7.92 -26.36
C VAL A 196 12.41 8.65 -27.07
N ASP A 197 12.94 9.71 -26.46
CA ASP A 197 14.07 10.50 -26.97
C ASP A 197 15.44 9.90 -26.61
N HIS A 198 15.50 8.62 -26.23
CA HIS A 198 16.74 7.91 -25.85
C HIS A 198 17.46 8.55 -24.67
N LYS A 199 16.71 9.10 -23.71
CA LYS A 199 17.22 9.53 -22.41
C LYS A 199 16.74 8.57 -21.31
N PHE A 200 17.44 8.55 -20.20
CA PHE A 200 17.03 7.92 -18.97
C PHE A 200 16.83 9.02 -17.93
N CYS A 201 15.63 9.13 -17.39
CA CYS A 201 15.26 10.18 -16.46
C CYS A 201 15.03 9.59 -15.07
N MET A 202 15.56 10.27 -14.06
CA MET A 202 15.22 10.09 -12.65
C MET A 202 14.30 11.23 -12.23
N ILE A 203 13.16 10.89 -11.64
CA ILE A 203 12.14 11.81 -11.14
C ILE A 203 12.13 11.69 -9.62
N ILE A 204 12.37 12.80 -8.94
CA ILE A 204 12.27 12.91 -7.48
C ILE A 204 11.18 13.90 -7.17
N ALA A 205 10.06 13.40 -6.65
CA ALA A 205 8.95 14.19 -6.20
C ALA A 205 9.38 15.05 -5.00
N ASP A 206 9.39 16.36 -5.17
CA ASP A 206 9.43 17.30 -4.06
C ASP A 206 8.21 18.19 -4.16
N LEU A 207 7.58 18.51 -3.05
CA LEU A 207 6.59 19.58 -3.04
C LEU A 207 7.34 20.90 -2.82
N PRO A 208 7.12 21.94 -3.65
CA PRO A 208 6.06 22.05 -4.64
C PRO A 208 6.44 21.65 -6.08
N VAL A 209 7.71 21.32 -6.37
CA VAL A 209 8.17 21.02 -7.74
C VAL A 209 9.07 19.78 -7.75
N SER A 210 8.78 18.81 -8.62
CA SER A 210 9.63 17.64 -8.82
C SER A 210 11.02 18.05 -9.35
N SER A 211 12.08 17.43 -8.82
CA SER A 211 13.41 17.48 -9.41
C SER A 211 13.55 16.36 -10.44
N ILE A 212 13.80 16.72 -11.69
CA ILE A 212 13.93 15.77 -12.80
C ILE A 212 15.33 15.90 -13.38
N THR A 213 16.04 14.77 -13.46
CA THR A 213 17.37 14.69 -14.06
C THR A 213 17.38 13.63 -15.15
N CYS A 214 17.63 14.06 -16.39
CA CYS A 214 17.68 13.19 -17.55
C CYS A 214 19.09 13.13 -18.13
N ILE A 215 19.55 11.93 -18.45
CA ILE A 215 20.85 11.69 -19.09
C ILE A 215 20.68 10.81 -20.33
N PRO A 216 21.57 10.89 -21.33
CA PRO A 216 21.54 9.96 -22.45
C PRO A 216 21.61 8.50 -21.97
N VAL A 217 20.85 7.60 -22.60
CA VAL A 217 20.78 6.18 -22.19
C VAL A 217 22.17 5.52 -22.18
N GLU A 218 23.03 5.85 -23.14
CA GLU A 218 24.42 5.38 -23.20
C GLU A 218 25.24 5.77 -21.97
N ASN A 219 24.93 6.91 -21.35
CA ASN A 219 25.59 7.37 -20.13
C ASN A 219 24.96 6.78 -18.87
N ALA A 220 23.65 6.54 -18.88
CA ALA A 220 22.90 5.98 -17.75
C ALA A 220 23.41 4.60 -17.31
N TYR A 221 23.94 3.82 -18.25
CA TYR A 221 24.52 2.51 -17.96
C TYR A 221 26.03 2.53 -17.72
N ALA A 222 26.69 3.67 -17.95
CA ALA A 222 28.14 3.79 -17.84
C ALA A 222 28.57 4.51 -16.56
N ASN A 223 27.86 5.56 -16.17
CA ASN A 223 28.27 6.44 -15.07
C ASN A 223 27.10 6.70 -14.11
N PRO A 224 27.34 6.65 -12.79
CA PRO A 224 26.33 7.06 -11.82
C PRO A 224 26.08 8.56 -11.92
N VAL A 225 24.82 8.97 -11.69
CA VAL A 225 24.41 10.38 -11.68
C VAL A 225 23.69 10.69 -10.39
N SER A 226 24.18 11.68 -9.66
CA SER A 226 23.70 12.01 -8.33
C SER A 226 23.02 13.38 -8.31
N VAL A 227 21.91 13.46 -7.58
CA VAL A 227 21.18 14.70 -7.29
C VAL A 227 21.11 14.85 -5.78
N MET A 228 21.62 15.96 -5.25
CA MET A 228 21.55 16.27 -3.82
C MET A 228 20.36 17.17 -3.54
N LEU A 229 19.51 16.76 -2.61
CA LEU A 229 18.33 17.50 -2.18
C LEU A 229 18.28 17.57 -0.65
N PRO A 230 17.76 18.65 -0.04
CA PRO A 230 17.55 18.68 1.40
C PRO A 230 16.52 17.63 1.82
N ALA A 231 16.81 16.84 2.87
CA ALA A 231 15.79 16.02 3.50
C ALA A 231 14.71 16.94 4.09
N TRP A 232 13.44 16.67 3.79
CA TRP A 232 12.33 17.21 4.54
C TRP A 232 11.79 16.12 5.45
N TYR A 233 12.55 15.75 6.48
CA TYR A 233 11.89 15.06 7.59
C TYR A 233 11.02 16.09 8.30
N SER A 234 9.71 16.03 8.07
CA SER A 234 8.77 16.45 9.11
C SER A 234 8.77 15.33 10.14
N ASP A 235 9.69 15.39 11.10
CA ASP A 235 9.48 14.61 12.31
C ASP A 235 8.15 15.10 12.88
N ALA A 236 7.13 14.24 12.89
CA ALA A 236 5.76 14.66 13.22
C ALA A 236 5.65 15.25 14.64
N ASP A 237 6.66 15.03 15.48
CA ASP A 237 6.79 15.56 16.84
C ASP A 237 7.67 16.81 16.97
N SER A 238 8.32 17.27 15.88
CA SER A 238 9.21 18.43 15.92
C SER A 238 8.63 19.62 15.15
N ASP A 239 7.85 20.45 15.85
CA ASP A 239 7.36 21.76 15.37
C ASP A 239 8.50 22.77 15.06
N LEU A 240 9.76 22.38 15.28
CA LEU A 240 10.94 23.21 15.05
C LEU A 240 11.58 22.86 13.70
N PHE A 241 11.13 23.59 12.68
CA PHE A 241 11.70 23.69 11.33
C PHE A 241 13.08 24.39 11.34
N THR A 242 14.01 23.99 12.22
CA THR A 242 15.22 24.77 12.56
C THR A 242 16.53 24.26 11.97
N GLY A 243 16.51 23.25 11.11
CA GLY A 243 17.71 22.82 10.37
C GLY A 243 17.50 22.95 8.86
N LEU A 244 18.51 23.44 8.14
CA LEU A 244 18.71 22.98 6.76
C LEU A 244 18.83 21.46 6.88
N GLY A 245 17.79 20.74 6.47
CA GLY A 245 17.72 19.29 6.63
C GLY A 245 18.98 18.64 6.09
N GLU A 246 19.35 17.51 6.69
CA GLU A 246 20.42 16.65 6.21
C GLU A 246 20.28 16.46 4.69
N LEU A 247 21.34 16.71 3.93
CA LEU A 247 21.27 16.55 2.47
C LEU A 247 21.15 15.06 2.17
N VAL A 248 20.25 14.68 1.27
CA VAL A 248 20.13 13.31 0.77
C VAL A 248 20.59 13.30 -0.68
N THR A 249 21.50 12.39 -0.98
CA THR A 249 22.03 12.18 -2.34
C THR A 249 21.27 11.03 -2.98
N TYR A 250 20.55 11.33 -4.07
CA TYR A 250 19.88 10.35 -4.90
C TYR A 250 20.76 10.02 -6.09
N THR A 251 21.30 8.81 -6.14
CA THR A 251 22.22 8.35 -7.18
C THR A 251 21.53 7.35 -8.09
N LEU A 252 21.37 7.70 -9.35
CA LEU A 252 21.02 6.78 -10.42
C LEU A 252 22.26 5.96 -10.78
N MET A 253 22.27 4.69 -10.40
CA MET A 253 23.36 3.75 -10.65
C MET A 253 23.32 3.18 -12.08
N PRO A 254 24.47 2.73 -12.61
CA PRO A 254 24.51 1.88 -13.80
C PRO A 254 23.53 0.71 -13.70
N GLY A 255 22.65 0.56 -14.69
CA GLY A 255 21.58 -0.44 -14.65
C GLY A 255 20.19 0.12 -14.33
N GLY A 256 20.12 1.42 -14.01
CA GLY A 256 18.87 2.15 -13.83
C GLY A 256 18.29 2.09 -12.42
N SER A 257 18.99 1.50 -11.44
CA SER A 257 18.58 1.51 -10.03
C SER A 257 18.88 2.84 -9.36
N VAL A 258 17.98 3.35 -8.53
CA VAL A 258 18.21 4.55 -7.72
C VAL A 258 18.58 4.15 -6.29
N VAL A 259 19.64 4.74 -5.76
CA VAL A 259 20.07 4.64 -4.36
C VAL A 259 19.94 6.01 -3.72
N ALA A 260 19.41 6.09 -2.50
CA ALA A 260 19.35 7.32 -1.73
C ALA A 260 20.17 7.16 -0.47
N GLU A 261 21.11 8.07 -0.22
CA GLU A 261 22.01 8.04 0.94
C GLU A 261 21.99 9.39 1.66
N PRO A 262 21.99 9.43 3.00
CA PRO A 262 22.24 10.66 3.73
C PRO A 262 23.66 11.12 3.42
N SER A 263 23.82 12.39 3.10
CA SER A 263 25.11 12.99 2.86
C SER A 263 25.73 13.35 4.21
N ASP A 264 26.78 12.65 4.58
CA ASP A 264 27.68 13.12 5.62
C ASP A 264 28.22 14.49 5.18
N SER A 265 27.90 15.53 5.95
CA SER A 265 28.18 16.94 5.60
C SER A 265 29.66 17.24 5.30
N THR A 266 30.57 16.32 5.63
CA THR A 266 32.01 16.42 5.39
C THR A 266 32.41 16.25 3.92
N ASP A 267 31.61 15.57 3.09
CA ASP A 267 31.94 15.29 1.69
C ASP A 267 31.16 16.16 0.68
N ALA A 268 30.21 16.97 1.16
CA ALA A 268 29.34 17.82 0.33
C ALA A 268 30.10 18.90 -0.48
N ALA A 269 31.39 19.14 -0.21
CA ALA A 269 32.19 20.13 -0.92
C ALA A 269 32.64 19.69 -2.34
N VAL A 270 32.46 18.43 -2.73
CA VAL A 270 33.10 17.89 -3.96
C VAL A 270 32.11 17.50 -5.07
N ALA A 271 30.82 17.31 -4.77
CA ALA A 271 29.82 16.89 -5.76
C ALA A 271 29.00 18.04 -6.35
N THR A 272 29.66 19.09 -6.86
CA THR A 272 29.02 20.05 -7.77
C THR A 272 29.42 19.71 -9.20
N THR A 273 28.99 18.55 -9.70
CA THR A 273 29.08 18.28 -11.13
C THR A 273 27.87 18.90 -11.81
N ALA A 274 28.12 20.01 -12.50
CA ALA A 274 27.31 20.63 -13.53
C ALA A 274 25.79 20.47 -13.35
N TYR A 275 25.15 21.45 -12.71
CA TYR A 275 23.80 21.83 -13.14
C TYR A 275 23.87 22.04 -14.66
N GLY A 276 23.41 21.05 -15.42
CA GLY A 276 23.01 21.29 -16.80
C GLY A 276 22.00 22.42 -16.73
N GLU A 277 22.33 23.53 -17.38
CA GLU A 277 21.51 24.73 -17.45
C GLU A 277 20.05 24.30 -17.67
N PRO A 278 19.12 24.62 -16.75
CA PRO A 278 17.72 24.25 -16.93
C PRO A 278 17.27 24.85 -18.26
N THR A 279 17.03 23.98 -19.23
CA THR A 279 16.52 24.37 -20.54
C THR A 279 15.05 24.67 -20.35
N ALA A 280 14.77 25.85 -19.80
CA ALA A 280 13.48 26.47 -19.90
C ALA A 280 13.23 26.73 -21.39
N SER A 281 12.66 25.76 -22.09
CA SER A 281 12.07 26.04 -23.40
C SER A 281 11.04 27.14 -23.19
N PRO A 282 11.19 28.31 -23.84
CA PRO A 282 10.17 29.34 -23.76
C PRO A 282 8.86 28.75 -24.32
N PRO A 283 7.71 29.07 -23.71
CA PRO A 283 6.43 28.54 -24.16
C PRO A 283 6.20 28.92 -25.64
N PRO A 284 5.73 27.98 -26.49
CA PRO A 284 5.41 28.28 -27.88
C PRO A 284 4.23 29.26 -27.93
N GLY A 285 4.42 30.45 -28.52
CA GLY A 285 3.28 31.30 -28.91
C GLY A 285 3.32 32.81 -28.63
N TRP A 286 4.49 33.45 -28.49
CA TRP A 286 4.56 34.92 -28.50
C TRP A 286 5.39 35.39 -29.71
N GLN A 287 4.72 35.57 -30.86
CA GLN A 287 5.17 36.43 -31.96
C GLN A 287 3.97 37.21 -32.48
#